data_AF-A0A0H1BCL8-F1
#
_entry.id   AF-A0A0H1BCL8-F1
#
_cell.length_a   1.000
_cell.length_b   1.000
_cell.length_c   1.000
_cell.angle_alpha   90.00
_cell.angle_beta   90.00
_cell.angle_gamma   90.00
#
_symmetry.space_group_name_H-M   'P 1'
#
loop_
_entity.id
_entity.type
_entity.pdbx_description
1 polymer ?
#
loop_
_entity_poly.entity_id
_entity_poly.type
_entity_poly.pdbx_seq_one_letter_code
_entity_poly.pdbx_strand_id
1 'polypeptide(L)'
;MGVVTVLSQFILLGLASAQIIKDPLMKGVRDLDAEIAAALPAPQKYSLKKWPEEDIHRRGMPSDVAWGGSVYEPASRFYCRDDFSIYNATFNDCPEPWLVGHCAKAKEDRETSMNLLARLPSGARAAISDLLVAAFDEGLSVHHFKENSALFGGTFRPADAIKMLAAVMYHGYPGIPMDEFMKAVAADTCVADEPTANNLKRAGTYGRAIESGLTIAVYLKINAQPPLDASCMRNQLNLLQPILNKLWDAKTGCPNKVAPKLIRHKSILFPNGLEELESDPVSGANPTEITQWDRSEGVPDYCWALAKRKRNDGTVYCTADRLDVYNVTYSDCLDQDPWAICRCNDAQHSVDTMAEKFGLIPAGLRSRVRHLIAFEGKTPGGLRVDPWNIIAVFGDVSNHVYMHEASHCADRGFSRSEAFLKAKGLDTCWPTSYSKSSDRELFAETGVAYLYDKSGKTLLERGYDPSCLENGLKTLGEQAGSEFHKGSKCFKREPNSKIVFPEDEEVATAAGNMRGAKIDAELDGNFEIETFL
;
A
#
# COMPACT_ATOMS: atom_id res chain seq x y z
N MET A 1 -20.17 -39.37 25.69
CA MET A 1 -18.71 -39.59 25.70
C MET A 1 -18.28 -40.02 24.29
N GLY A 2 -17.40 -39.27 23.64
CA GLY A 2 -16.62 -39.76 22.49
C GLY A 2 -16.89 -39.15 21.11
N VAL A 3 -16.80 -37.83 20.90
CA VAL A 3 -16.55 -37.21 19.56
C VAL A 3 -15.87 -35.82 19.66
N VAL A 4 -14.92 -35.62 20.59
CA VAL A 4 -14.23 -34.30 20.74
C VAL A 4 -12.70 -34.41 20.65
N THR A 5 -12.13 -35.61 20.56
CA THR A 5 -10.66 -35.80 20.67
C THR A 5 -9.90 -35.85 19.34
N VAL A 6 -10.56 -35.84 18.18
CA VAL A 6 -9.87 -35.99 16.88
C VAL A 6 -9.53 -34.66 16.22
N LEU A 7 -10.30 -33.59 16.42
CA LEU A 7 -9.98 -32.28 15.82
C LEU A 7 -8.78 -31.57 16.50
N SER A 8 -8.54 -31.80 17.79
CA SER A 8 -7.43 -31.16 18.51
C SER A 8 -6.05 -31.73 18.15
N GLN A 9 -5.96 -32.91 17.52
CA GLN A 9 -4.69 -33.46 17.06
C GLN A 9 -4.23 -32.87 15.71
N PHE A 10 -5.15 -32.40 14.87
CA PHE A 10 -4.80 -31.76 13.59
C PHE A 10 -4.31 -30.31 13.76
N ILE A 11 -4.73 -29.61 14.82
CA ILE A 11 -4.26 -28.25 15.11
C ILE A 11 -2.86 -28.28 15.76
N LEU A 12 -2.51 -29.32 16.52
CA LEU A 12 -1.17 -29.50 17.09
C LEU A 12 -0.13 -30.05 16.09
N LEU A 13 -0.56 -30.64 14.97
CA LEU A 13 0.32 -31.02 13.85
C LEU A 13 0.54 -29.89 12.83
N GLY A 14 -0.20 -28.78 12.93
CA GLY A 14 -0.13 -27.64 12.01
C GLY A 14 0.98 -26.62 12.28
N LEU A 15 1.79 -26.78 13.33
CA LEU A 15 2.83 -25.82 13.72
C LEU A 15 4.24 -26.41 13.80
N ALA A 16 4.40 -27.71 13.58
CA ALA A 16 5.71 -28.27 13.25
C ALA A 16 5.95 -28.07 11.76
N SER A 17 6.23 -26.83 11.33
CA SER A 17 6.88 -26.62 10.04
C SER A 17 8.18 -27.40 10.11
N ALA A 18 8.23 -28.57 9.47
CA ALA A 18 9.37 -29.46 9.50
C ALA A 18 10.57 -28.65 8.99
N GLN A 19 11.48 -28.27 9.88
CA GLN A 19 12.65 -27.50 9.51
C GLN A 19 13.41 -28.30 8.44
N ILE A 20 13.54 -27.71 7.26
CA ILE A 20 14.24 -28.35 6.15
C ILE A 20 15.72 -28.09 6.37
N ILE A 21 16.41 -29.07 6.94
CA ILE A 21 17.85 -29.03 7.18
C ILE A 21 18.55 -29.62 5.95
N LYS A 22 19.38 -28.79 5.29
CA LYS A 22 20.21 -29.17 4.14
C LYS A 22 21.61 -28.63 4.34
N ASP A 23 22.61 -29.37 3.91
CA ASP A 23 23.99 -28.88 3.92
C ASP A 23 24.17 -27.85 2.79
N PRO A 24 25.04 -26.85 2.96
CA PRO A 24 25.38 -25.95 1.87
C PRO A 24 26.46 -26.56 0.97
N LEU A 25 26.30 -26.44 -0.34
CA LEU A 25 27.32 -26.82 -1.34
C LEU A 25 28.57 -25.92 -1.20
N MET A 26 28.38 -24.63 -0.94
CA MET A 26 29.45 -23.66 -0.74
C MET A 26 29.07 -22.57 0.26
N LYS A 27 30.03 -21.71 0.63
CA LYS A 27 29.77 -20.63 1.59
C LYS A 27 28.77 -19.60 1.06
N GLY A 28 28.98 -19.12 -0.17
CA GLY A 28 28.04 -18.22 -0.83
C GLY A 28 28.17 -18.30 -2.34
N VAL A 29 27.05 -18.31 -3.06
CA VAL A 29 27.10 -18.28 -4.55
C VAL A 29 27.77 -17.02 -5.11
N ARG A 30 27.90 -15.97 -4.28
CA ARG A 30 28.65 -14.74 -4.61
C ARG A 30 30.15 -14.98 -4.79
N ASP A 31 30.70 -16.05 -4.23
CA ASP A 31 32.11 -16.40 -4.42
C ASP A 31 32.39 -16.78 -5.90
N LEU A 32 31.33 -17.10 -6.67
CA LEU A 32 31.42 -17.38 -8.12
C LEU A 32 31.31 -16.13 -8.99
N ASP A 33 31.01 -14.95 -8.44
CA ASP A 33 30.65 -13.77 -9.24
C ASP A 33 31.80 -13.34 -10.20
N ALA A 34 33.06 -13.48 -9.81
CA ALA A 34 34.20 -13.15 -10.66
C ALA A 34 34.35 -14.11 -11.85
N GLU A 35 34.17 -15.42 -11.61
CA GLU A 35 34.23 -16.45 -12.64
C GLU A 35 33.05 -16.35 -13.59
N ILE A 36 31.85 -16.10 -13.07
CA ILE A 36 30.65 -15.84 -13.88
C ILE A 36 30.87 -14.61 -14.75
N ALA A 37 31.38 -13.50 -14.19
CA ALA A 37 31.64 -12.29 -14.95
C ALA A 37 32.67 -12.50 -16.08
N ALA A 38 33.68 -13.34 -15.86
CA ALA A 38 34.68 -13.69 -16.86
C ALA A 38 34.14 -14.63 -17.96
N ALA A 39 33.21 -15.52 -17.62
CA ALA A 39 32.60 -16.48 -18.55
C ALA A 39 31.42 -15.89 -19.34
N LEU A 40 30.79 -14.82 -18.85
CA LEU A 40 29.74 -14.11 -19.58
C LEU A 40 30.29 -13.54 -20.91
N PRO A 41 29.51 -13.60 -22.01
CA PRO A 41 29.94 -13.02 -23.26
C PRO A 41 30.14 -11.51 -23.12
N ALA A 42 30.94 -10.95 -24.03
CA ALA A 42 31.04 -9.50 -24.17
C ALA A 42 29.64 -8.90 -24.41
N PRO A 43 29.35 -7.69 -23.89
CA PRO A 43 28.10 -7.01 -24.16
C PRO A 43 27.80 -6.95 -25.65
N GLN A 44 26.60 -7.38 -26.04
CA GLN A 44 26.16 -7.26 -27.42
C GLN A 44 25.94 -5.80 -27.81
N LYS A 45 26.06 -5.49 -29.10
CA LYS A 45 25.71 -4.16 -29.62
C LYS A 45 24.20 -3.93 -29.49
N TYR A 46 23.84 -2.74 -29.06
CA TYR A 46 22.46 -2.29 -28.90
C TYR A 46 22.29 -0.86 -29.41
N SER A 47 21.04 -0.45 -29.61
CA SER A 47 20.67 0.95 -29.84
C SER A 47 19.66 1.41 -28.80
N LEU A 48 19.76 2.68 -28.42
CA LEU A 48 18.85 3.32 -27.48
C LEU A 48 18.05 4.41 -28.18
N LYS A 49 16.73 4.38 -27.96
CA LYS A 49 15.84 5.49 -28.28
C LYS A 49 15.24 6.02 -26.99
N LYS A 50 15.68 7.20 -26.54
CA LYS A 50 15.10 7.88 -25.38
C LYS A 50 13.64 8.22 -25.66
N TRP A 51 12.77 8.02 -24.69
CA TRP A 51 11.39 8.47 -24.74
C TRP A 51 11.33 9.98 -24.54
N PRO A 52 10.52 10.71 -25.32
CA PRO A 52 10.19 12.08 -24.97
C PRO A 52 9.34 12.10 -23.69
N GLU A 53 9.41 13.18 -22.93
CA GLU A 53 8.70 13.34 -21.65
C GLU A 53 7.18 13.13 -21.80
N GLU A 54 6.60 13.65 -22.89
CA GLU A 54 5.19 13.43 -23.27
C GLU A 54 4.80 11.95 -23.39
N ASP A 55 5.72 11.09 -23.83
CA ASP A 55 5.47 9.64 -23.93
C ASP A 55 5.49 8.98 -22.55
N ILE A 56 6.33 9.44 -21.62
CA ILE A 56 6.36 8.96 -20.24
C ILE A 56 5.00 9.21 -19.58
N HIS A 57 4.45 10.41 -19.72
CA HIS A 57 3.14 10.76 -19.17
C HIS A 57 1.98 10.05 -19.89
N ARG A 58 1.99 10.02 -21.23
CA ARG A 58 0.88 9.47 -22.02
C ARG A 58 0.78 7.95 -21.95
N ARG A 59 1.92 7.26 -22.09
CA ARG A 59 1.98 5.79 -22.14
C ARG A 59 2.08 5.18 -20.74
N GLY A 60 2.65 5.91 -19.79
CA GLY A 60 2.92 5.41 -18.46
C GLY A 60 4.24 4.65 -18.36
N MET A 61 4.47 4.06 -17.20
CA MET A 61 5.67 3.28 -16.86
C MET A 61 5.26 1.96 -16.19
N PRO A 62 6.18 1.00 -16.03
CA PRO A 62 5.90 -0.22 -15.27
C PRO A 62 5.29 0.08 -13.89
N SER A 63 4.43 -0.83 -13.41
CA SER A 63 3.60 -0.62 -12.21
C SER A 63 4.34 -0.71 -10.89
N ASP A 64 5.64 -0.99 -10.92
CA ASP A 64 6.45 -1.02 -9.73
C ASP A 64 6.60 0.39 -9.12
N VAL A 65 6.52 0.46 -7.80
CA VAL A 65 6.48 1.73 -7.05
C VAL A 65 7.72 2.57 -7.27
N ALA A 66 8.87 1.95 -7.56
CA ALA A 66 10.09 2.70 -7.80
C ALA A 66 10.08 3.46 -9.12
N TRP A 67 9.35 3.01 -10.14
CA TRP A 67 9.20 3.76 -11.40
C TRP A 67 8.44 5.06 -11.17
N GLY A 68 7.28 4.98 -10.50
CA GLY A 68 6.50 6.15 -10.11
C GLY A 68 7.29 7.06 -9.17
N GLY A 69 7.90 6.48 -8.14
CA GLY A 69 8.71 7.17 -7.15
C GLY A 69 9.92 7.90 -7.74
N SER A 70 10.53 7.36 -8.81
CA SER A 70 11.66 8.00 -9.49
C SER A 70 11.31 9.33 -10.16
N VAL A 71 10.04 9.53 -10.54
CA VAL A 71 9.61 10.69 -11.34
C VAL A 71 8.70 11.62 -10.55
N TYR A 72 7.74 11.08 -9.81
CA TYR A 72 6.57 11.82 -9.34
C TYR A 72 6.52 12.07 -7.84
N GLU A 73 7.38 11.42 -7.04
CA GLU A 73 7.30 11.47 -5.58
C GLU A 73 8.60 12.02 -4.99
N PRO A 74 8.69 13.34 -4.70
CA PRO A 74 9.91 13.96 -4.17
C PRO A 74 10.46 13.33 -2.88
N ALA A 75 9.57 12.76 -2.06
CA ALA A 75 9.93 12.07 -0.82
C ALA A 75 10.41 10.63 -1.04
N SER A 76 10.29 10.09 -2.26
CA SER A 76 10.74 8.73 -2.56
C SER A 76 12.26 8.68 -2.56
N ARG A 77 12.82 7.64 -1.92
CA ARG A 77 14.26 7.37 -1.96
C ARG A 77 14.81 7.10 -3.37
N PHE A 78 13.93 6.82 -4.34
CA PHE A 78 14.29 6.61 -5.74
C PHE A 78 14.24 7.90 -6.58
N TYR A 79 13.80 9.02 -5.99
CA TYR A 79 13.45 10.25 -6.70
C TYR A 79 14.62 10.83 -7.50
N CYS A 80 14.36 11.03 -8.79
CA CYS A 80 15.35 11.48 -9.77
C CYS A 80 14.84 12.63 -10.64
N ARG A 81 13.53 12.68 -10.91
CA ARG A 81 12.83 13.73 -11.67
C ARG A 81 13.52 14.03 -13.01
N ASP A 82 14.16 15.19 -13.12
CA ASP A 82 14.77 15.71 -14.36
C ASP A 82 15.98 14.87 -14.81
N ASP A 83 16.60 14.15 -13.87
CA ASP A 83 17.70 13.22 -14.12
C ASP A 83 17.21 11.82 -14.53
N PHE A 84 15.90 11.58 -14.56
CA PHE A 84 15.32 10.31 -14.98
C PHE A 84 15.18 10.23 -16.49
N SER A 85 15.45 9.07 -17.07
CA SER A 85 15.26 8.81 -18.49
C SER A 85 14.77 7.41 -18.75
N ILE A 86 13.84 7.28 -19.69
CA ILE A 86 13.34 5.99 -20.18
C ILE A 86 13.85 5.78 -21.60
N TYR A 87 14.31 4.58 -21.89
CA TYR A 87 14.84 4.18 -23.19
C TYR A 87 14.12 2.94 -23.71
N ASN A 88 13.90 2.92 -25.02
CA ASN A 88 13.75 1.67 -25.76
C ASN A 88 15.15 1.18 -26.13
N ALA A 89 15.58 0.06 -25.54
CA ALA A 89 16.81 -0.64 -25.91
C ALA A 89 16.51 -1.75 -26.91
N THR A 90 17.18 -1.79 -28.05
CA THR A 90 17.01 -2.85 -29.07
C THR A 90 18.35 -3.52 -29.37
N PHE A 91 18.31 -4.82 -29.65
CA PHE A 91 19.49 -5.64 -29.92
C PHE A 91 19.40 -6.29 -31.29
N ASN A 92 20.53 -6.58 -31.94
CA ASN A 92 20.52 -7.14 -33.29
C ASN A 92 19.89 -8.54 -33.37
N ASP A 93 19.97 -9.31 -32.29
CA ASP A 93 19.40 -10.65 -32.19
C ASP A 93 17.92 -10.65 -31.76
N CYS A 94 17.31 -9.47 -31.58
CA CYS A 94 15.96 -9.31 -31.08
C CYS A 94 15.35 -7.94 -31.43
N PRO A 95 14.41 -7.89 -32.39
CA PRO A 95 13.90 -6.62 -32.91
C PRO A 95 12.98 -5.88 -31.92
N GLU A 96 12.40 -6.57 -30.95
CA GLU A 96 11.49 -5.95 -29.99
C GLU A 96 12.26 -5.14 -28.93
N PRO A 97 11.85 -3.90 -28.61
CA PRO A 97 12.55 -3.02 -27.68
C PRO A 97 12.27 -3.37 -26.21
N TRP A 98 13.29 -3.35 -25.37
CA TRP A 98 13.16 -3.42 -23.91
C TRP A 98 13.00 -2.03 -23.33
N LEU A 99 12.18 -1.91 -22.29
CA LEU A 99 12.03 -0.65 -21.58
C LEU A 99 13.08 -0.56 -20.48
N VAL A 100 13.91 0.47 -20.52
CA VAL A 100 14.96 0.69 -19.51
C VAL A 100 14.83 2.08 -18.92
N GLY A 101 14.56 2.14 -17.62
CA GLY A 101 14.56 3.34 -16.81
C GLY A 101 15.93 3.53 -16.17
N HIS A 102 16.48 4.74 -16.24
CA HIS A 102 17.76 5.04 -15.64
C HIS A 102 17.73 6.44 -15.02
N CYS A 103 18.14 6.51 -13.76
CA CYS A 103 18.40 7.76 -13.07
C CYS A 103 19.86 8.17 -13.22
N ALA A 104 20.15 9.38 -13.70
CA ALA A 104 21.53 9.86 -13.83
C ALA A 104 22.26 10.03 -12.48
N LYS A 105 21.51 10.08 -11.36
CA LYS A 105 22.05 10.04 -10.00
C LYS A 105 22.31 8.62 -9.46
N ALA A 106 22.02 7.58 -10.24
CA ALA A 106 22.33 6.21 -9.85
C ALA A 106 23.85 6.03 -9.70
N LYS A 107 24.25 5.08 -8.84
CA LYS A 107 25.67 4.80 -8.59
C LYS A 107 26.39 4.30 -9.84
N GLU A 108 25.72 3.44 -10.60
CA GLU A 108 26.21 2.93 -11.87
C GLU A 108 25.71 3.82 -13.01
N ASP A 109 26.54 4.02 -14.03
CA ASP A 109 26.14 4.79 -15.20
C ASP A 109 25.18 4.00 -16.13
N ARG A 110 24.64 4.71 -17.12
CA ARG A 110 23.73 4.14 -18.12
C ARG A 110 24.36 2.99 -18.90
N GLU A 111 25.66 3.06 -19.22
CA GLU A 111 26.34 2.04 -20.02
C GLU A 111 26.46 0.73 -19.22
N THR A 112 26.86 0.83 -17.95
CA THR A 112 26.91 -0.30 -17.02
C THR A 112 25.53 -0.93 -16.82
N SER A 113 24.48 -0.11 -16.74
CA SER A 113 23.08 -0.56 -16.68
C SER A 113 22.68 -1.38 -17.91
N MET A 114 22.96 -0.87 -19.11
CA MET A 114 22.65 -1.58 -20.37
C MET A 114 23.48 -2.85 -20.54
N ASN A 115 24.72 -2.83 -20.06
CA ASN A 115 25.62 -3.98 -20.13
C ASN A 115 25.11 -5.19 -19.35
N LEU A 116 24.29 -5.01 -18.31
CA LEU A 116 23.62 -6.14 -17.65
C LEU A 116 22.73 -6.92 -18.63
N LEU A 117 21.86 -6.23 -19.37
CA LEU A 117 21.01 -6.85 -20.38
C LEU A 117 21.84 -7.35 -21.57
N ALA A 118 22.79 -6.54 -22.04
CA ALA A 118 23.56 -6.82 -23.24
C ALA A 118 24.42 -8.09 -23.14
N ARG A 119 24.80 -8.51 -21.94
CA ARG A 119 25.57 -9.74 -21.69
C ARG A 119 24.72 -11.02 -21.68
N LEU A 120 23.40 -10.90 -21.56
CA LEU A 120 22.51 -12.06 -21.58
C LEU A 120 22.25 -12.49 -23.04
N PRO A 121 22.15 -13.80 -23.33
CA PRO A 121 21.69 -14.29 -24.63
C PRO A 121 20.22 -13.90 -24.88
N SER A 122 19.80 -13.89 -26.15
CA SER A 122 18.48 -13.37 -26.56
C SER A 122 17.29 -13.96 -25.79
N GLY A 123 17.25 -15.28 -25.58
CA GLY A 123 16.13 -15.90 -24.85
C GLY A 123 16.15 -15.64 -23.35
N ALA A 124 17.33 -15.52 -22.73
CA ALA A 124 17.44 -15.08 -21.35
C ALA A 124 16.98 -13.62 -21.17
N ARG A 125 17.40 -12.74 -22.09
CA ARG A 125 16.88 -11.36 -22.12
C ARG A 125 15.37 -11.29 -22.33
N ALA A 126 14.80 -12.19 -23.14
CA ALA A 126 13.36 -12.18 -23.45
C ALA A 126 12.49 -12.41 -22.21
N ALA A 127 13.02 -13.07 -21.18
CA ALA A 127 12.31 -13.22 -19.91
C ALA A 127 12.14 -11.88 -19.16
N ILE A 128 12.98 -10.88 -19.41
CA ILE A 128 12.94 -9.58 -18.71
C ILE A 128 12.08 -8.60 -19.52
N SER A 129 11.03 -8.05 -18.90
CA SER A 129 10.15 -7.07 -19.55
C SER A 129 10.75 -5.67 -19.54
N ASP A 130 11.31 -5.28 -18.39
CA ASP A 130 11.85 -3.94 -18.14
C ASP A 130 12.92 -3.97 -17.05
N LEU A 131 13.80 -2.95 -17.09
CA LEU A 131 14.88 -2.75 -16.13
C LEU A 131 14.85 -1.29 -15.64
N LEU A 132 14.81 -1.09 -14.33
CA LEU A 132 14.99 0.20 -13.68
C LEU A 132 16.32 0.22 -12.92
N VAL A 133 17.17 1.19 -13.22
CA VAL A 133 18.33 1.54 -12.39
C VAL A 133 18.06 2.87 -11.72
N ALA A 134 17.68 2.80 -10.44
CA ALA A 134 17.24 3.94 -9.65
C ALA A 134 18.38 4.61 -8.87
N ALA A 135 18.16 5.87 -8.45
CA ALA A 135 18.96 6.45 -7.38
C ALA A 135 18.77 5.63 -6.10
N PHE A 136 19.84 5.52 -5.32
CA PHE A 136 19.82 4.81 -4.06
C PHE A 136 20.88 5.35 -3.11
N ASP A 137 20.65 5.18 -1.81
CA ASP A 137 21.53 5.73 -0.79
C ASP A 137 22.93 5.13 -0.87
N GLU A 138 23.94 5.96 -0.62
CA GLU A 138 25.33 5.55 -0.69
C GLU A 138 25.64 4.40 0.29
N GLY A 139 26.40 3.41 -0.18
CA GLY A 139 26.76 2.22 0.60
C GLY A 139 25.68 1.14 0.66
N LEU A 140 24.48 1.39 0.14
CA LEU A 140 23.42 0.39 0.02
C LEU A 140 23.32 -0.15 -1.41
N SER A 141 22.88 -1.41 -1.52
CA SER A 141 22.55 -2.05 -2.80
C SER A 141 21.18 -2.67 -2.71
N VAL A 142 20.35 -2.48 -3.73
CA VAL A 142 19.05 -3.14 -3.85
C VAL A 142 18.96 -3.89 -5.17
N HIS A 143 18.53 -5.14 -5.08
CA HIS A 143 18.07 -5.95 -6.20
C HIS A 143 16.63 -6.34 -5.88
N HIS A 144 15.68 -5.79 -6.61
CA HIS A 144 14.26 -6.10 -6.44
C HIS A 144 13.68 -6.57 -7.77
N PHE A 145 12.81 -7.56 -7.71
CA PHE A 145 12.23 -8.18 -8.88
C PHE A 145 10.77 -8.43 -8.61
N LYS A 146 9.93 -8.06 -9.59
CA LYS A 146 8.49 -8.24 -9.52
C LYS A 146 8.00 -8.70 -10.89
N GLU A 147 7.48 -9.92 -10.95
CA GLU A 147 7.13 -10.59 -12.19
C GLU A 147 8.35 -10.62 -13.14
N ASN A 148 8.25 -9.93 -14.29
CA ASN A 148 9.31 -9.83 -15.30
C ASN A 148 10.09 -8.50 -15.25
N SER A 149 9.78 -7.63 -14.28
CA SER A 149 10.45 -6.35 -14.05
C SER A 149 11.64 -6.52 -13.09
N ALA A 150 12.74 -5.83 -13.39
CA ALA A 150 13.94 -5.81 -12.59
C ALA A 150 14.29 -4.39 -12.12
N LEU A 151 14.65 -4.26 -10.85
CA LEU A 151 15.10 -3.03 -10.22
C LEU A 151 16.48 -3.23 -9.60
N PHE A 152 17.38 -2.32 -9.96
CA PHE A 152 18.71 -2.19 -9.38
C PHE A 152 18.91 -0.79 -8.78
N GLY A 153 19.64 -0.75 -7.67
CA GLY A 153 20.14 0.48 -7.06
C GLY A 153 21.44 0.21 -6.30
N GLY A 154 22.32 1.21 -6.23
CA GLY A 154 23.67 1.04 -5.71
C GLY A 154 24.62 0.35 -6.72
N THR A 155 25.68 -0.28 -6.21
CA THR A 155 26.68 -0.97 -7.04
C THR A 155 26.22 -2.39 -7.39
N PHE A 156 26.35 -2.75 -8.66
CA PHE A 156 26.11 -4.10 -9.15
C PHE A 156 27.21 -4.55 -10.11
N ARG A 157 27.34 -5.87 -10.28
CA ARG A 157 28.40 -6.52 -11.07
C ARG A 157 27.79 -7.24 -12.27
N PRO A 158 28.58 -7.58 -13.30
CA PRO A 158 28.10 -8.34 -14.45
C PRO A 158 27.37 -9.64 -14.07
N ALA A 159 27.81 -10.34 -13.02
CA ALA A 159 27.16 -11.55 -12.52
C ALA A 159 25.75 -11.30 -11.98
N ASP A 160 25.39 -10.08 -11.59
CA ASP A 160 24.04 -9.77 -11.13
C ASP A 160 23.01 -9.79 -12.27
N ALA A 161 23.44 -9.80 -13.55
CA ALA A 161 22.57 -10.12 -14.68
C ALA A 161 21.99 -11.55 -14.60
N ILE A 162 22.73 -12.48 -13.99
CA ILE A 162 22.26 -13.84 -13.75
C ILE A 162 21.23 -13.87 -12.62
N LYS A 163 21.45 -13.08 -11.56
CA LYS A 163 20.48 -12.96 -10.47
C LYS A 163 19.18 -12.34 -10.95
N MET A 164 19.27 -11.34 -11.84
CA MET A 164 18.12 -10.79 -12.54
C MET A 164 17.35 -11.84 -13.31
N LEU A 165 18.03 -12.64 -14.14
CA LEU A 165 17.40 -13.75 -14.85
C LEU A 165 16.75 -14.74 -13.89
N ALA A 166 17.46 -15.16 -12.84
CA ALA A 166 16.99 -16.15 -11.89
C ALA A 166 15.73 -15.70 -11.14
N ALA A 167 15.72 -14.43 -10.69
CA ALA A 167 14.59 -13.86 -9.98
C ALA A 167 13.37 -13.67 -10.90
N VAL A 168 13.58 -13.26 -12.14
CA VAL A 168 12.50 -13.15 -13.14
C VAL A 168 11.94 -14.52 -13.51
N MET A 169 12.76 -15.57 -13.58
CA MET A 169 12.28 -16.94 -13.78
C MET A 169 11.48 -17.48 -12.59
N TYR A 170 11.80 -17.04 -11.38
CA TYR A 170 11.06 -17.40 -10.18
C TYR A 170 9.69 -16.72 -10.13
N HIS A 171 9.61 -15.43 -10.47
CA HIS A 171 8.39 -14.62 -10.34
C HIS A 171 7.54 -14.53 -11.61
N GLY A 172 8.11 -14.85 -12.78
CA GLY A 172 7.48 -14.68 -14.09
C GLY A 172 7.76 -15.84 -15.03
N TYR A 173 7.64 -15.60 -16.34
CA TYR A 173 7.83 -16.64 -17.36
C TYR A 173 9.25 -17.26 -17.36
N PRO A 174 9.42 -18.59 -17.54
CA PRO A 174 8.38 -19.61 -17.74
C PRO A 174 7.76 -20.15 -16.44
N GLY A 175 8.19 -19.64 -15.28
CA GLY A 175 7.82 -20.13 -13.96
C GLY A 175 8.63 -21.36 -13.55
N ILE A 176 8.85 -21.51 -12.25
CA ILE A 176 9.41 -22.73 -11.66
C ILE A 176 8.25 -23.57 -11.08
N PRO A 177 8.11 -24.86 -11.44
CA PRO A 177 7.07 -25.71 -10.87
C PRO A 177 7.37 -25.96 -9.38
N MET A 178 6.77 -25.15 -8.51
CA MET A 178 7.16 -25.07 -7.09
C MET A 178 7.06 -26.42 -6.37
N ASP A 179 6.00 -27.19 -6.60
CA ASP A 179 5.84 -28.49 -5.95
C ASP A 179 6.95 -29.48 -6.32
N GLU A 180 7.38 -29.45 -7.59
CA GLU A 180 8.47 -30.28 -8.10
C GLU A 180 9.81 -29.81 -7.54
N PHE A 181 10.01 -28.49 -7.45
CA PHE A 181 11.21 -27.91 -6.85
C PHE A 181 11.32 -28.24 -5.36
N MET A 182 10.22 -28.16 -4.61
CA MET A 182 10.19 -28.53 -3.20
C MET A 182 10.54 -30.02 -3.00
N LYS A 183 10.01 -30.91 -3.86
CA LYS A 183 10.37 -32.34 -3.87
C LYS A 183 11.85 -32.54 -4.21
N ALA A 184 12.38 -31.78 -5.17
CA ALA A 184 13.79 -31.84 -5.54
C ALA A 184 14.71 -31.43 -4.38
N VAL A 185 14.41 -30.31 -3.70
CA VAL A 185 15.13 -29.89 -2.49
C VAL A 185 15.04 -30.95 -1.40
N ALA A 186 13.87 -31.56 -1.19
CA ALA A 186 13.70 -32.62 -0.20
C ALA A 186 14.55 -33.86 -0.51
N ALA A 187 14.68 -34.23 -1.79
CA ALA A 187 15.44 -35.38 -2.27
C ALA A 187 16.97 -35.18 -2.28
N ASP A 188 17.44 -33.94 -2.38
CA ASP A 188 18.86 -33.60 -2.39
C ASP A 188 19.48 -33.57 -0.99
N THR A 189 20.78 -33.83 -0.88
CA THR A 189 21.49 -33.76 0.41
C THR A 189 21.94 -32.33 0.74
N CYS A 190 22.09 -31.47 -0.27
CA CYS A 190 22.53 -30.09 -0.10
C CYS A 190 21.66 -29.08 -0.87
N VAL A 191 21.88 -27.80 -0.58
CA VAL A 191 21.42 -26.65 -1.35
C VAL A 191 22.60 -25.77 -1.73
N ALA A 192 22.40 -24.82 -2.64
CA ALA A 192 23.48 -24.07 -3.27
C ALA A 192 24.44 -23.38 -2.29
N ASP A 193 23.95 -22.76 -1.21
CA ASP A 193 24.84 -22.08 -0.25
C ASP A 193 24.31 -22.01 1.19
N GLU A 194 25.18 -21.57 2.11
CA GLU A 194 24.90 -21.48 3.54
C GLU A 194 23.74 -20.52 3.86
N PRO A 195 23.65 -19.32 3.25
CA PRO A 195 22.49 -18.46 3.44
C PRO A 195 21.16 -19.08 2.99
N THR A 196 21.17 -19.88 1.92
CA THR A 196 20.00 -20.65 1.48
C THR A 196 19.61 -21.71 2.49
N ALA A 197 20.56 -22.52 2.96
CA ALA A 197 20.33 -23.55 3.97
C ALA A 197 19.72 -22.95 5.25
N ASN A 198 20.27 -21.81 5.70
CA ASN A 198 19.76 -21.09 6.85
C ASN A 198 18.35 -20.53 6.64
N ASN A 199 18.03 -20.02 5.44
CA ASN A 199 16.70 -19.52 5.11
C ASN A 199 15.64 -20.64 5.10
N LEU A 200 15.96 -21.80 4.51
CA LEU A 200 15.08 -22.98 4.53
C LEU A 200 14.85 -23.48 5.97
N LYS A 201 15.89 -23.54 6.80
CA LYS A 201 15.78 -23.97 8.19
C LYS A 201 14.90 -23.04 9.04
N ARG A 202 15.03 -21.72 8.86
CA ARG A 202 14.35 -20.71 9.69
C ARG A 202 12.93 -20.40 9.23
N ALA A 203 12.74 -20.23 7.92
CA ALA A 203 11.50 -19.71 7.34
C ALA A 203 10.75 -20.73 6.46
N GLY A 204 11.40 -21.83 6.05
CA GLY A 204 10.81 -22.79 5.11
C GLY A 204 10.55 -22.21 3.72
N THR A 205 11.12 -21.05 3.38
CA THR A 205 10.90 -20.37 2.10
C THR A 205 11.90 -20.82 1.04
N TYR A 206 11.44 -21.03 -0.19
CA TYR A 206 12.26 -21.59 -1.27
C TYR A 206 12.81 -20.57 -2.27
N GLY A 207 12.40 -19.29 -2.20
CA GLY A 207 12.82 -18.27 -3.18
C GLY A 207 14.34 -18.15 -3.30
N ARG A 208 15.05 -18.12 -2.17
CA ARG A 208 16.52 -18.05 -2.15
C ARG A 208 17.18 -19.33 -2.69
N ALA A 209 16.55 -20.49 -2.47
CA ALA A 209 17.04 -21.75 -3.00
C ALA A 209 16.94 -21.82 -4.52
N ILE A 210 15.88 -21.25 -5.09
CA ILE A 210 15.72 -21.12 -6.55
C ILE A 210 16.77 -20.18 -7.12
N GLU A 211 16.91 -18.97 -6.56
CA GLU A 211 17.89 -17.97 -7.04
C GLU A 211 19.33 -18.52 -7.01
N SER A 212 19.72 -19.09 -5.87
CA SER A 212 21.06 -19.64 -5.69
C SER A 212 21.28 -20.90 -6.53
N GLY A 213 20.28 -21.78 -6.63
CA GLY A 213 20.35 -22.97 -7.46
C GLY A 213 20.43 -22.66 -8.96
N LEU A 214 19.71 -21.63 -9.44
CA LEU A 214 19.83 -21.15 -10.81
C LEU A 214 21.20 -20.52 -11.07
N THR A 215 21.77 -19.82 -10.08
CA THR A 215 23.14 -19.28 -10.18
C THR A 215 24.15 -20.42 -10.37
N ILE A 216 24.04 -21.51 -9.60
CA ILE A 216 24.87 -22.72 -9.81
C ILE A 216 24.62 -23.33 -11.19
N ALA A 217 23.37 -23.47 -11.61
CA ALA A 217 23.03 -24.04 -12.92
C ALA A 217 23.64 -23.21 -14.09
N VAL A 218 23.61 -21.88 -13.99
CA VAL A 218 24.26 -20.98 -14.95
C VAL A 218 25.77 -21.14 -14.92
N TYR A 219 26.38 -21.10 -13.73
CA TYR A 219 27.82 -21.26 -13.57
C TYR A 219 28.32 -22.56 -14.24
N LEU A 220 27.64 -23.68 -14.01
CA LEU A 220 27.95 -24.97 -14.61
C LEU A 220 27.74 -24.99 -16.13
N LYS A 221 26.83 -24.17 -16.66
CA LYS A 221 26.55 -24.10 -18.10
C LYS A 221 27.57 -23.25 -18.86
N ILE A 222 28.00 -22.13 -18.28
CA ILE A 222 28.87 -21.16 -18.98
C ILE A 222 30.36 -21.48 -18.81
N ASN A 223 30.73 -22.25 -17.79
CA ASN A 223 32.11 -22.72 -17.61
C ASN A 223 32.27 -24.11 -18.23
N ALA A 224 33.20 -24.25 -19.18
CA ALA A 224 33.42 -25.50 -19.91
C ALA A 224 33.98 -26.65 -19.02
N GLN A 225 34.70 -26.31 -17.95
CA GLN A 225 35.25 -27.25 -16.96
C GLN A 225 35.11 -26.65 -15.56
N PRO A 226 33.89 -26.61 -14.98
CA PRO A 226 33.68 -25.98 -13.70
C PRO A 226 34.34 -26.83 -12.59
N PRO A 227 35.20 -26.26 -11.73
CA PRO A 227 35.80 -26.98 -10.59
C PRO A 227 34.82 -27.32 -9.46
N LEU A 228 33.49 -27.20 -9.69
CA LEU A 228 32.45 -27.34 -8.68
C LEU A 228 31.69 -28.67 -8.85
N ASP A 229 31.81 -29.57 -7.87
CA ASP A 229 30.98 -30.78 -7.79
C ASP A 229 29.64 -30.47 -7.12
N ALA A 230 28.60 -30.26 -7.94
CA ALA A 230 27.24 -29.99 -7.47
C ALA A 230 26.35 -31.25 -7.36
N SER A 231 26.95 -32.45 -7.28
CA SER A 231 26.21 -33.72 -7.26
C SER A 231 25.24 -33.86 -6.07
N CYS A 232 25.51 -33.18 -4.95
CA CYS A 232 24.64 -33.20 -3.77
C CYS A 232 23.30 -32.47 -3.97
N MET A 233 23.18 -31.62 -5.00
CA MET A 233 21.95 -30.90 -5.38
C MET A 233 21.43 -31.30 -6.77
N ARG A 234 21.66 -32.56 -7.15
CA ARG A 234 21.37 -33.07 -8.50
C ARG A 234 19.90 -32.97 -8.88
N ASN A 235 18.95 -33.21 -7.98
CA ASN A 235 17.53 -33.16 -8.30
C ASN A 235 17.08 -31.73 -8.59
N GLN A 236 17.57 -30.75 -7.81
CA GLN A 236 17.35 -29.32 -8.09
C GLN A 236 17.88 -28.95 -9.48
N LEU A 237 19.11 -29.36 -9.80
CA LEU A 237 19.71 -29.08 -11.11
C LEU A 237 18.98 -29.76 -12.27
N ASN A 238 18.53 -30.99 -12.10
CA ASN A 238 17.73 -31.70 -13.11
C ASN A 238 16.44 -30.96 -13.46
N LEU A 239 15.87 -30.20 -12.50
CA LEU A 239 14.69 -29.38 -12.74
C LEU A 239 15.03 -28.01 -13.35
N LEU A 240 16.05 -27.34 -12.81
CA LEU A 240 16.40 -25.97 -13.20
C LEU A 240 17.11 -25.89 -14.56
N GLN A 241 18.01 -26.84 -14.86
CA GLN A 241 18.82 -26.81 -16.08
C GLN A 241 18.01 -26.87 -17.37
N PRO A 242 16.99 -27.73 -17.54
CA PRO A 242 16.18 -27.73 -18.75
C PRO A 242 15.49 -26.39 -19.01
N ILE A 243 14.97 -25.75 -17.95
CA ILE A 243 14.32 -24.45 -18.02
C ILE A 243 15.34 -23.38 -18.45
N LEU A 244 16.49 -23.35 -17.78
CA LEU A 244 17.60 -22.45 -18.12
C LEU A 244 18.08 -22.66 -19.57
N ASN A 245 18.34 -23.91 -19.98
CA ASN A 245 18.81 -24.26 -21.31
C ASN A 245 17.86 -23.76 -22.39
N LYS A 246 16.55 -23.90 -22.18
CA LYS A 246 15.53 -23.40 -23.12
C LYS A 246 15.65 -21.89 -23.36
N LEU A 247 15.94 -21.11 -22.32
CA LEU A 247 16.12 -19.66 -22.42
C LEU A 247 17.50 -19.28 -22.96
N TRP A 248 18.54 -19.93 -22.45
CA TRP A 248 19.92 -19.61 -22.75
C TRP A 248 20.32 -20.00 -24.18
N ASP A 249 19.83 -21.15 -24.65
CA ASP A 249 20.15 -21.72 -25.96
C ASP A 249 19.13 -21.30 -27.04
N ALA A 250 18.14 -20.46 -26.69
CA ALA A 250 17.17 -19.94 -27.65
C ALA A 250 17.90 -19.21 -28.78
N LYS A 251 17.65 -19.67 -30.01
CA LYS A 251 18.11 -18.99 -31.22
C LYS A 251 17.45 -17.60 -31.31
N THR A 252 18.10 -16.70 -32.03
CA THR A 252 17.69 -15.30 -32.29
C THR A 252 16.18 -15.10 -32.40
N GLY A 253 15.67 -13.97 -31.92
CA GLY A 253 14.28 -13.54 -32.13
C GLY A 253 13.41 -13.45 -30.87
N CYS A 254 13.96 -13.61 -29.67
CA CYS A 254 13.23 -13.48 -28.39
C CYS A 254 11.80 -14.06 -28.39
N PRO A 255 11.63 -15.36 -28.66
CA PRO A 255 10.33 -15.94 -29.01
C PRO A 255 9.25 -15.86 -27.90
N ASN A 256 9.57 -15.37 -26.71
CA ASN A 256 8.65 -15.23 -25.58
C ASN A 256 8.89 -13.90 -24.83
N LYS A 257 9.15 -12.81 -25.56
CA LYS A 257 9.35 -11.53 -24.91
C LYS A 257 8.08 -11.10 -24.19
N VAL A 258 8.20 -10.88 -22.88
CA VAL A 258 7.11 -10.33 -22.07
C VAL A 258 7.13 -8.82 -22.19
N ALA A 259 6.07 -8.22 -22.75
CA ALA A 259 5.94 -6.78 -22.76
C ALA A 259 5.65 -6.24 -21.34
N PRO A 260 6.26 -5.12 -20.92
CA PRO A 260 5.97 -4.55 -19.61
C PRO A 260 4.54 -4.03 -19.54
N LYS A 261 3.88 -4.25 -18.40
CA LYS A 261 2.56 -3.66 -18.13
C LYS A 261 2.76 -2.20 -17.72
N LEU A 262 2.39 -1.28 -18.61
CA LEU A 262 2.49 0.15 -18.35
C LEU A 262 1.24 0.68 -17.65
N ILE A 263 1.43 1.49 -16.63
CA ILE A 263 0.39 2.26 -15.94
C ILE A 263 0.75 3.73 -15.98
N ARG A 264 -0.27 4.59 -16.10
CA ARG A 264 -0.08 6.03 -15.92
C ARG A 264 0.13 6.31 -14.44
N HIS A 265 1.36 6.63 -14.10
CA HIS A 265 1.69 7.18 -12.80
C HIS A 265 1.19 8.62 -12.72
N LYS A 266 0.82 9.01 -11.52
CA LYS A 266 0.21 10.30 -11.21
C LYS A 266 1.02 10.98 -10.11
N SER A 267 1.21 12.28 -10.22
CA SER A 267 1.83 13.09 -9.16
C SER A 267 0.94 13.16 -7.92
N ILE A 268 1.48 13.72 -6.84
CA ILE A 268 0.75 14.04 -5.61
C ILE A 268 0.62 15.56 -5.52
N LEU A 269 -0.58 16.07 -5.28
CA LEU A 269 -0.83 17.51 -5.13
C LEU A 269 -0.32 18.04 -3.79
N PHE A 270 -0.58 17.33 -2.69
CA PHE A 270 -0.14 17.65 -1.33
C PHE A 270 0.88 16.61 -0.84
N PRO A 271 2.17 16.77 -1.16
CA PRO A 271 3.19 15.75 -0.92
C PRO A 271 3.43 15.45 0.56
N ASN A 272 3.15 16.39 1.47
CA ASN A 272 3.22 16.22 2.92
C ASN A 272 1.84 15.98 3.55
N GLY A 273 0.84 15.58 2.76
CA GLY A 273 -0.52 15.33 3.26
C GLY A 273 -1.40 16.58 3.29
N LEU A 274 -2.66 16.41 3.68
CA LEU A 274 -3.65 17.50 3.71
C LEU A 274 -3.39 18.53 4.81
N GLU A 275 -2.52 18.24 5.77
CA GLU A 275 -2.08 19.19 6.80
C GLU A 275 -1.43 20.45 6.21
N GLU A 276 -0.91 20.37 4.98
CA GLU A 276 -0.42 21.52 4.24
C GLU A 276 -1.48 22.64 4.12
N LEU A 277 -2.76 22.26 4.01
CA LEU A 277 -3.88 23.18 3.90
C LEU A 277 -4.19 23.91 5.22
N GLU A 278 -3.73 23.39 6.37
CA GLU A 278 -4.00 23.97 7.69
C GLU A 278 -3.18 25.22 7.99
N SER A 279 -2.18 25.54 7.15
CA SER A 279 -1.48 26.81 7.18
C SER A 279 -2.40 28.01 6.91
N ASP A 280 -3.54 27.78 6.25
CA ASP A 280 -4.59 28.78 5.98
C ASP A 280 -5.98 28.14 6.19
N PRO A 281 -6.38 27.94 7.46
CA PRO A 281 -7.52 27.10 7.84
C PRO A 281 -8.84 27.71 7.37
N VAL A 282 -9.82 26.85 7.11
CA VAL A 282 -11.18 27.29 6.78
C VAL A 282 -11.89 27.90 7.99
N SER A 283 -12.82 28.81 7.74
CA SER A 283 -13.69 29.36 8.78
C SER A 283 -14.92 28.45 9.01
N GLY A 284 -15.24 28.17 10.27
CA GLY A 284 -16.41 27.37 10.67
C GLY A 284 -17.48 28.14 11.43
N ALA A 285 -18.49 27.41 11.87
CA ALA A 285 -19.49 27.88 12.83
C ALA A 285 -19.02 27.62 14.26
N ASN A 286 -19.30 28.58 15.15
CA ASN A 286 -19.01 28.41 16.57
C ASN A 286 -20.12 27.58 17.25
N PRO A 287 -19.77 26.74 18.24
CA PRO A 287 -20.79 26.15 19.11
C PRO A 287 -21.48 27.27 19.89
N THR A 288 -22.82 27.24 19.93
CA THR A 288 -23.63 28.19 20.70
C THR A 288 -24.00 27.66 22.07
N GLU A 289 -24.07 26.34 22.21
CA GLU A 289 -24.40 25.65 23.46
C GLU A 289 -23.69 24.29 23.49
N ILE A 290 -23.07 23.98 24.63
CA ILE A 290 -22.46 22.68 24.94
C ILE A 290 -22.98 22.27 26.31
N THR A 291 -23.78 21.21 26.37
CA THR A 291 -24.42 20.74 27.60
C THR A 291 -24.11 19.26 27.81
N GLN A 292 -23.45 18.93 28.91
CA GLN A 292 -23.17 17.55 29.29
C GLN A 292 -24.44 16.86 29.80
N TRP A 293 -24.66 15.61 29.40
CA TRP A 293 -25.75 14.79 29.94
C TRP A 293 -25.42 14.29 31.34
N ASP A 294 -26.42 14.18 32.21
CA ASP A 294 -26.27 13.41 33.44
C ASP A 294 -26.09 11.92 33.09
N ARG A 295 -25.28 11.19 33.87
CA ARG A 295 -25.04 9.76 33.62
C ARG A 295 -26.33 8.93 33.65
N SER A 296 -27.30 9.36 34.44
CA SER A 296 -28.62 8.73 34.53
C SER A 296 -29.48 8.90 33.28
N GLU A 297 -29.09 9.76 32.33
CA GLU A 297 -29.72 9.91 31.02
C GLU A 297 -29.25 8.84 30.02
N GLY A 298 -28.21 8.06 30.36
CA GLY A 298 -27.66 6.99 29.51
C GLY A 298 -26.71 7.50 28.44
N VAL A 299 -26.41 6.65 27.46
CA VAL A 299 -25.47 6.94 26.37
C VAL A 299 -26.05 6.50 25.02
N PRO A 300 -25.70 7.13 23.89
CA PRO A 300 -26.05 6.61 22.57
C PRO A 300 -25.47 5.21 22.36
N ASP A 301 -26.29 4.27 21.90
CA ASP A 301 -25.95 2.85 21.74
C ASP A 301 -24.70 2.62 20.87
N TYR A 302 -24.52 3.41 19.82
CA TYR A 302 -23.33 3.32 18.99
C TYR A 302 -22.07 3.87 19.66
N CYS A 303 -22.20 4.93 20.46
CA CYS A 303 -21.08 5.39 21.29
C CYS A 303 -20.62 4.29 22.24
N TRP A 304 -21.59 3.61 22.87
CA TRP A 304 -21.31 2.50 23.77
C TRP A 304 -20.74 1.27 23.05
N ALA A 305 -21.27 0.95 21.87
CA ALA A 305 -20.79 -0.17 21.07
C ALA A 305 -19.32 0.00 20.67
N LEU A 306 -18.90 1.20 20.25
CA LEU A 306 -17.51 1.50 19.93
C LEU A 306 -16.63 1.52 21.19
N ALA A 307 -17.10 2.14 22.28
CA ALA A 307 -16.38 2.20 23.55
C ALA A 307 -16.00 0.80 24.08
N LYS A 308 -16.92 -0.17 23.98
CA LYS A 308 -16.72 -1.56 24.43
C LYS A 308 -15.78 -2.39 23.56
N ARG A 309 -15.33 -1.90 22.40
CA ARG A 309 -14.45 -2.69 21.54
C ARG A 309 -13.09 -2.87 22.16
N LYS A 310 -12.55 -4.07 21.98
CA LYS A 310 -11.22 -4.42 22.46
C LYS A 310 -10.13 -3.85 21.56
N ARG A 311 -9.12 -3.29 22.20
CA ARG A 311 -7.84 -2.89 21.63
C ARG A 311 -6.94 -4.12 21.49
N ASN A 312 -5.80 -3.94 20.82
CA ASN A 312 -4.81 -5.00 20.62
C ASN A 312 -4.21 -5.54 21.94
N ASP A 313 -4.22 -4.73 23.00
CA ASP A 313 -3.77 -5.13 24.34
C ASP A 313 -4.86 -5.82 25.19
N GLY A 314 -6.05 -6.02 24.62
CA GLY A 314 -7.19 -6.66 25.28
C GLY A 314 -8.05 -5.73 26.15
N THR A 315 -7.64 -4.48 26.36
CA THR A 315 -8.46 -3.45 27.04
C THR A 315 -9.56 -2.92 26.12
N VAL A 316 -10.59 -2.28 26.67
CA VAL A 316 -11.62 -1.60 25.85
C VAL A 316 -11.22 -0.15 25.54
N TYR A 317 -11.77 0.46 24.49
CA TYR A 317 -11.48 1.86 24.17
C TYR A 317 -11.95 2.84 25.25
N CYS A 318 -13.10 2.58 25.88
CA CYS A 318 -13.60 3.38 26.99
C CYS A 318 -14.53 2.56 27.88
N THR A 319 -14.46 2.76 29.20
CA THR A 319 -15.39 2.19 30.16
C THR A 319 -16.57 3.12 30.38
N ALA A 320 -17.71 2.59 30.86
CA ALA A 320 -18.94 3.37 31.05
C ALA A 320 -18.74 4.59 31.96
N ASP A 321 -17.97 4.41 33.04
CA ASP A 321 -17.67 5.46 34.02
C ASP A 321 -16.75 6.56 33.49
N ARG A 322 -16.23 6.42 32.27
CA ARG A 322 -15.30 7.35 31.63
C ARG A 322 -15.86 7.94 30.33
N LEU A 323 -17.03 7.47 29.87
CA LEU A 323 -17.67 7.93 28.65
C LEU A 323 -18.65 9.06 28.97
N ASP A 324 -18.27 10.28 28.60
CA ASP A 324 -19.12 11.46 28.74
C ASP A 324 -19.89 11.72 27.44
N VAL A 325 -21.12 12.22 27.55
CA VAL A 325 -21.96 12.60 26.40
C VAL A 325 -22.35 14.06 26.52
N TYR A 326 -22.30 14.77 25.39
CA TYR A 326 -22.60 16.20 25.31
C TYR A 326 -23.56 16.46 24.15
N ASN A 327 -24.54 17.32 24.39
CA ASN A 327 -25.28 17.99 23.32
C ASN A 327 -24.51 19.22 22.86
N VAL A 328 -24.25 19.31 21.57
CA VAL A 328 -23.62 20.49 20.96
C VAL A 328 -24.52 21.08 19.88
N THR A 329 -24.83 22.37 20.04
CA THR A 329 -25.63 23.16 19.10
C THR A 329 -24.72 24.16 18.39
N TYR A 330 -24.91 24.36 17.08
CA TYR A 330 -24.12 25.29 16.28
C TYR A 330 -24.97 26.44 15.74
N SER A 331 -24.36 27.62 15.62
CA SER A 331 -25.04 28.86 15.22
C SER A 331 -25.72 28.84 13.85
N ASP A 332 -25.28 27.96 12.96
CA ASP A 332 -25.74 27.82 11.58
C ASP A 332 -26.73 26.66 11.37
N CYS A 333 -27.09 25.94 12.45
CA CYS A 333 -27.98 24.78 12.43
C CYS A 333 -28.95 24.76 13.63
N LEU A 334 -29.54 25.92 13.94
CA LEU A 334 -30.47 26.08 15.07
C LEU A 334 -31.81 25.33 14.90
N ASP A 335 -32.10 24.85 13.69
CA ASP A 335 -33.31 24.07 13.37
C ASP A 335 -33.08 22.55 13.44
N GLN A 336 -31.90 22.11 13.88
CA GLN A 336 -31.56 20.71 14.06
C GLN A 336 -31.53 20.33 15.55
N ASP A 337 -31.77 19.06 15.84
CA ASP A 337 -31.44 18.51 17.16
C ASP A 337 -29.94 18.65 17.44
N PRO A 338 -29.54 18.95 18.69
CA PRO A 338 -28.12 18.99 19.05
C PRO A 338 -27.41 17.68 18.68
N TRP A 339 -26.15 17.81 18.26
CA TRP A 339 -25.31 16.65 18.03
C TRP A 339 -24.95 16.03 19.38
N ALA A 340 -25.25 14.74 19.54
CA ALA A 340 -24.73 13.97 20.66
C ALA A 340 -23.27 13.58 20.36
N ILE A 341 -22.34 14.27 21.03
CA ILE A 341 -20.90 14.05 20.97
C ILE A 341 -20.47 13.23 22.19
N CYS A 342 -19.78 12.12 21.95
CA CYS A 342 -19.30 11.25 23.00
C CYS A 342 -17.78 11.38 23.17
N ARG A 343 -17.30 11.40 24.40
CA ARG A 343 -15.87 11.59 24.69
C ARG A 343 -15.46 10.65 25.81
N CYS A 344 -14.44 9.84 25.56
CA CYS A 344 -13.75 9.20 26.68
C CYS A 344 -12.93 10.25 27.43
N ASN A 345 -12.96 10.24 28.76
CA ASN A 345 -12.39 11.32 29.54
C ASN A 345 -10.87 11.50 29.40
N ASP A 346 -10.15 10.47 28.93
CA ASP A 346 -8.73 10.47 28.58
C ASP A 346 -8.43 10.77 27.10
N ALA A 347 -9.43 10.99 26.26
CA ALA A 347 -9.21 11.43 24.90
C ALA A 347 -8.44 12.76 24.89
N GLN A 348 -7.47 12.87 23.99
CA GLN A 348 -6.57 14.03 23.87
C GLN A 348 -7.34 15.32 23.59
N HIS A 349 -8.38 15.28 22.75
CA HIS A 349 -9.25 16.43 22.52
C HIS A 349 -10.25 16.61 23.65
N SER A 350 -10.37 17.84 24.18
CA SER A 350 -11.49 18.24 25.05
C SER A 350 -12.79 18.31 24.25
N VAL A 351 -13.95 18.37 24.93
CA VAL A 351 -15.23 18.59 24.25
C VAL A 351 -15.24 19.92 23.48
N ASP A 352 -14.63 20.97 24.03
CA ASP A 352 -14.51 22.27 23.35
C ASP A 352 -13.71 22.14 22.06
N THR A 353 -12.56 21.45 22.12
CA THR A 353 -11.72 21.20 20.93
C THR A 353 -12.50 20.41 19.88
N MET A 354 -13.22 19.36 20.31
CA MET A 354 -14.06 18.56 19.41
C MET A 354 -15.15 19.41 18.77
N ALA A 355 -15.83 20.26 19.54
CA ALA A 355 -16.90 21.12 19.07
C ALA A 355 -16.37 22.18 18.09
N GLU A 356 -15.25 22.82 18.41
CA GLU A 356 -14.60 23.80 17.54
C GLU A 356 -14.19 23.18 16.20
N LYS A 357 -13.47 22.05 16.22
CA LYS A 357 -13.01 21.36 15.00
C LYS A 357 -14.18 20.85 14.16
N PHE A 358 -15.20 20.28 14.79
CA PHE A 358 -16.41 19.83 14.09
C PHE A 358 -17.23 21.00 13.54
N GLY A 359 -17.16 22.16 14.18
CA GLY A 359 -17.70 23.43 13.70
C GLY A 359 -17.07 23.94 12.40
N LEU A 360 -15.83 23.53 12.09
CA LEU A 360 -15.15 23.84 10.82
C LEU A 360 -15.76 23.12 9.61
N ILE A 361 -16.51 22.03 9.84
CA ILE A 361 -17.20 21.32 8.76
C ILE A 361 -18.44 22.11 8.35
N PRO A 362 -18.64 22.41 7.04
CA PRO A 362 -19.83 23.09 6.54
C PRO A 362 -21.12 22.40 6.98
N ALA A 363 -22.16 23.19 7.33
CA ALA A 363 -23.42 22.69 7.86
C ALA A 363 -24.04 21.54 7.06
N GLY A 364 -24.05 21.64 5.72
CA GLY A 364 -24.57 20.58 4.85
C GLY A 364 -23.81 19.27 5.01
N LEU A 365 -22.48 19.31 4.95
CA LEU A 365 -21.64 18.12 5.16
C LEU A 365 -21.77 17.58 6.59
N ARG A 366 -21.79 18.48 7.60
CA ARG A 366 -21.96 18.13 9.01
C ARG A 366 -23.31 17.47 9.30
N SER A 367 -24.36 17.80 8.53
CA SER A 367 -25.67 17.13 8.60
C SER A 367 -25.63 15.65 8.19
N ARG A 368 -24.57 15.18 7.51
CA ARG A 368 -24.37 13.75 7.21
C ARG A 368 -23.86 12.94 8.39
N VAL A 369 -23.23 13.59 9.38
CA VAL A 369 -22.55 12.91 10.48
C VAL A 369 -23.51 12.68 11.64
N ARG A 370 -23.83 11.43 11.97
CA ARG A 370 -24.77 11.12 13.05
C ARG A 370 -24.20 11.44 14.42
N HIS A 371 -23.04 10.85 14.76
CA HIS A 371 -22.32 11.09 16.01
C HIS A 371 -20.84 11.38 15.77
N LEU A 372 -20.23 12.09 16.71
CA LEU A 372 -18.79 12.27 16.81
C LEU A 372 -18.31 11.70 18.14
N ILE A 373 -17.24 10.91 18.10
CA ILE A 373 -16.71 10.19 19.26
C ILE A 373 -15.20 10.39 19.34
N ALA A 374 -14.66 10.64 20.54
CA ALA A 374 -13.21 10.69 20.75
C ALA A 374 -12.74 9.65 21.77
N PHE A 375 -11.62 9.00 21.44
CA PHE A 375 -10.92 8.04 22.29
C PHE A 375 -9.45 8.43 22.45
N GLU A 376 -8.82 7.92 23.50
CA GLU A 376 -7.37 8.00 23.65
C GLU A 376 -6.67 7.20 22.54
N GLY A 377 -5.62 7.79 21.96
CA GLY A 377 -4.77 7.12 20.96
C GLY A 377 -3.32 7.61 21.01
N LYS A 378 -2.37 6.67 20.95
CA LYS A 378 -0.93 6.99 20.85
C LYS A 378 -0.52 7.52 19.48
N THR A 379 -1.28 7.14 18.44
CA THR A 379 -1.10 7.59 17.06
C THR A 379 -2.36 8.33 16.65
N PRO A 380 -2.25 9.57 16.13
CA PRO A 380 -3.38 10.29 15.57
C PRO A 380 -4.09 9.48 14.47
N GLY A 381 -5.41 9.43 14.51
CA GLY A 381 -6.20 8.69 13.53
C GLY A 381 -7.68 9.02 13.53
N GLY A 382 -8.31 8.71 12.41
CA GLY A 382 -9.74 8.88 12.17
C GLY A 382 -10.40 7.57 11.75
N LEU A 383 -11.72 7.52 11.87
CA LEU A 383 -12.53 6.44 11.35
C LEU A 383 -13.97 6.91 11.14
N ARG A 384 -14.48 6.70 9.94
CA ARG A 384 -15.91 6.72 9.65
C ARG A 384 -16.48 5.31 9.72
N VAL A 385 -17.45 5.14 10.63
CA VAL A 385 -18.08 3.84 10.92
C VAL A 385 -19.27 3.59 9.99
N ASP A 386 -19.10 2.65 9.06
CA ASP A 386 -20.17 2.14 8.21
C ASP A 386 -21.13 1.20 8.96
N PRO A 387 -22.43 1.18 8.61
CA PRO A 387 -23.16 2.13 7.76
C PRO A 387 -23.68 3.38 8.50
N TRP A 388 -23.30 3.61 9.76
CA TRP A 388 -24.00 4.54 10.67
C TRP A 388 -23.61 6.02 10.55
N ASN A 389 -22.65 6.37 9.69
CA ASN A 389 -22.13 7.74 9.50
C ASN A 389 -21.67 8.39 10.82
N ILE A 390 -20.96 7.61 11.62
CA ILE A 390 -20.34 8.06 12.86
C ILE A 390 -18.88 8.33 12.60
N ILE A 391 -18.36 9.41 13.15
CA ILE A 391 -16.94 9.72 13.13
C ILE A 391 -16.35 9.36 14.50
N ALA A 392 -15.28 8.59 14.49
CA ALA A 392 -14.42 8.38 15.65
C ALA A 392 -13.05 9.01 15.39
N VAL A 393 -12.51 9.71 16.38
CA VAL A 393 -11.14 10.25 16.36
C VAL A 393 -10.32 9.67 17.50
N PHE A 394 -9.04 9.42 17.24
CA PHE A 394 -8.09 8.82 18.17
C PHE A 394 -6.85 9.70 18.25
N GLY A 395 -6.41 10.04 19.47
CA GLY A 395 -5.22 10.88 19.63
C GLY A 395 -5.49 12.37 19.37
N ASP A 396 -4.41 13.11 19.18
CA ASP A 396 -4.43 14.55 18.82
C ASP A 396 -4.41 14.68 17.30
N VAL A 397 -5.58 14.90 16.68
CA VAL A 397 -5.74 14.91 15.22
C VAL A 397 -5.94 16.32 14.67
N SER A 398 -5.37 16.56 13.50
CA SER A 398 -5.49 17.83 12.78
C SER A 398 -6.91 18.05 12.23
N ASN A 399 -7.22 19.28 11.80
CA ASN A 399 -8.58 19.66 11.39
C ASN A 399 -9.06 18.90 10.15
N HIS A 400 -8.15 18.60 9.21
CA HIS A 400 -8.49 17.88 7.99
C HIS A 400 -9.02 16.47 8.26
N VAL A 401 -8.63 15.81 9.36
CA VAL A 401 -9.13 14.47 9.71
C VAL A 401 -10.64 14.51 9.93
N TYR A 402 -11.16 15.50 10.66
CA TYR A 402 -12.61 15.67 10.82
C TYR A 402 -13.34 15.86 9.48
N MET A 403 -12.74 16.61 8.55
CA MET A 403 -13.29 16.85 7.22
C MET A 403 -13.21 15.61 6.32
N HIS A 404 -12.14 14.84 6.44
CA HIS A 404 -11.92 13.57 5.75
C HIS A 404 -13.03 12.58 6.17
N GLU A 405 -13.20 12.36 7.47
CA GLU A 405 -14.21 11.43 7.98
C GLU A 405 -15.64 11.89 7.67
N ALA A 406 -15.90 13.20 7.68
CA ALA A 406 -17.19 13.74 7.27
C ALA A 406 -17.44 13.55 5.77
N SER A 407 -16.40 13.60 4.95
CA SER A 407 -16.48 13.31 3.51
C SER A 407 -16.87 11.86 3.25
N HIS A 408 -16.34 10.90 4.03
CA HIS A 408 -16.81 9.50 3.99
C HIS A 408 -18.32 9.38 4.24
N CYS A 409 -18.91 10.19 5.13
CA CYS A 409 -20.36 10.21 5.36
C CYS A 409 -21.16 10.74 4.14
N ALA A 410 -20.56 11.59 3.30
CA ALA A 410 -21.20 12.11 2.09
C ALA A 410 -21.08 11.17 0.88
N ASP A 411 -20.08 10.27 0.87
CA ASP A 411 -19.78 9.37 -0.25
C ASP A 411 -21.00 8.56 -0.71
N ARG A 412 -21.68 7.88 0.22
CA ARG A 412 -22.87 7.05 -0.07
C ARG A 412 -22.64 6.05 -1.22
N GLY A 413 -21.41 5.54 -1.34
CA GLY A 413 -21.00 4.61 -2.39
C GLY A 413 -20.68 5.24 -3.74
N PHE A 414 -20.68 6.57 -3.85
CA PHE A 414 -20.36 7.29 -5.09
C PHE A 414 -18.94 7.05 -5.57
N SER A 415 -18.00 6.86 -4.65
CA SER A 415 -16.61 6.47 -4.89
C SER A 415 -16.48 5.19 -5.73
N ARG A 416 -17.49 4.33 -5.72
CA ARG A 416 -17.57 3.10 -6.53
C ARG A 416 -18.36 3.25 -7.82
N SER A 417 -18.92 4.43 -8.08
CA SER A 417 -19.73 4.70 -9.28
C SER A 417 -18.85 4.81 -10.52
N GLU A 418 -19.40 4.46 -11.69
CA GLU A 418 -18.72 4.63 -12.97
C GLU A 418 -18.30 6.09 -13.23
N ALA A 419 -19.13 7.05 -12.79
CA ALA A 419 -18.84 8.47 -12.93
C ALA A 419 -17.57 8.86 -12.18
N PHE A 420 -17.44 8.46 -10.90
CA PHE A 420 -16.25 8.74 -10.11
C PHE A 420 -15.01 8.02 -10.64
N LEU A 421 -15.13 6.73 -10.99
CA LEU A 421 -14.01 5.94 -11.53
C LEU A 421 -13.51 6.49 -12.88
N LYS A 422 -14.42 7.01 -13.72
CA LYS A 422 -14.06 7.69 -14.98
C LYS A 422 -13.35 9.01 -14.71
N ALA A 423 -13.85 9.84 -13.79
CA ALA A 423 -13.21 11.09 -13.40
C ALA A 423 -11.80 10.84 -12.83
N LYS A 424 -11.68 9.89 -11.90
CA LYS A 424 -10.41 9.36 -11.41
C LYS A 424 -9.50 8.93 -12.56
N GLY A 425 -9.99 8.25 -13.59
CA GLY A 425 -9.16 7.83 -14.73
C GLY A 425 -8.61 8.99 -15.58
N LEU A 426 -9.23 10.16 -15.53
CA LEU A 426 -8.85 11.37 -16.29
C LEU A 426 -7.93 12.30 -15.51
N ASP A 427 -7.99 12.29 -14.18
CA ASP A 427 -7.07 13.08 -13.35
C ASP A 427 -5.62 12.63 -13.51
N THR A 428 -4.70 13.59 -13.49
CA THR A 428 -3.26 13.38 -13.71
C THR A 428 -2.44 13.35 -12.42
N CYS A 429 -3.06 13.70 -11.28
CA CYS A 429 -2.47 13.57 -9.96
C CYS A 429 -3.45 12.90 -8.97
N TRP A 430 -2.99 12.68 -7.74
CA TRP A 430 -3.78 12.32 -6.57
C TRP A 430 -3.71 13.46 -5.55
N PRO A 431 -4.71 13.63 -4.65
CA PRO A 431 -4.60 14.61 -3.57
C PRO A 431 -3.35 14.35 -2.70
N THR A 432 -3.23 13.14 -2.16
CA THR A 432 -2.13 12.72 -1.26
C THR A 432 -1.66 11.32 -1.61
N SER A 433 -0.53 10.87 -1.04
CA SER A 433 -0.12 9.47 -1.13
C SER A 433 -1.14 8.53 -0.48
N TYR A 434 -1.77 8.95 0.62
CA TYR A 434 -2.78 8.17 1.34
C TYR A 434 -4.00 7.87 0.47
N SER A 435 -4.47 8.85 -0.32
CA SER A 435 -5.62 8.71 -1.23
C SER A 435 -5.52 7.57 -2.27
N LYS A 436 -4.33 6.97 -2.45
CA LYS A 436 -4.11 5.80 -3.33
C LYS A 436 -4.60 4.49 -2.72
N SER A 437 -4.82 4.44 -1.40
CA SER A 437 -5.15 3.21 -0.67
C SER A 437 -6.49 2.60 -1.10
N SER A 438 -7.49 3.43 -1.38
CA SER A 438 -8.80 3.00 -1.89
C SER A 438 -9.51 4.12 -2.66
N ASP A 439 -10.50 3.77 -3.48
CA ASP A 439 -11.36 4.77 -4.14
C ASP A 439 -12.16 5.62 -3.14
N ARG A 440 -12.44 5.04 -1.97
CA ARG A 440 -13.14 5.70 -0.89
C ARG A 440 -12.24 6.76 -0.23
N GLU A 441 -10.96 6.43 0.01
CA GLU A 441 -9.98 7.40 0.52
C GLU A 441 -9.71 8.50 -0.49
N LEU A 442 -9.68 8.17 -1.79
CA LEU A 442 -9.63 9.19 -2.82
C LEU A 442 -10.80 10.15 -2.73
N PHE A 443 -12.03 9.65 -2.54
CA PHE A 443 -13.20 10.51 -2.41
C PHE A 443 -13.08 11.42 -1.19
N ALA A 444 -12.70 10.88 -0.03
CA ALA A 444 -12.58 11.66 1.20
C ALA A 444 -11.53 12.76 1.09
N GLU A 445 -10.33 12.43 0.60
CA GLU A 445 -9.22 13.37 0.40
C GLU A 445 -9.55 14.45 -0.66
N THR A 446 -10.22 14.05 -1.75
CA THR A 446 -10.72 14.99 -2.76
C THR A 446 -11.81 15.90 -2.16
N GLY A 447 -12.62 15.37 -1.24
CA GLY A 447 -13.62 16.13 -0.48
C GLY A 447 -13.00 17.21 0.38
N VAL A 448 -11.92 16.92 1.09
CA VAL A 448 -11.18 17.94 1.85
C VAL A 448 -10.60 19.01 0.92
N ALA A 449 -9.93 18.61 -0.16
CA ALA A 449 -9.39 19.56 -1.14
C ALA A 449 -10.51 20.46 -1.72
N TYR A 450 -11.66 19.88 -2.05
CA TYR A 450 -12.83 20.61 -2.55
C TYR A 450 -13.42 21.57 -1.50
N LEU A 451 -13.50 21.14 -0.23
CA LEU A 451 -13.95 21.98 0.88
C LEU A 451 -13.08 23.24 0.98
N TYR A 452 -11.76 23.05 1.00
CA TYR A 452 -10.82 24.18 1.02
C TYR A 452 -10.97 25.06 -0.21
N ASP A 453 -11.13 24.50 -1.41
CA ASP A 453 -11.36 25.27 -2.65
C ASP A 453 -12.66 26.09 -2.63
N LYS A 454 -13.69 25.63 -1.91
CA LYS A 454 -15.02 26.27 -1.81
C LYS A 454 -15.27 26.98 -0.47
N SER A 455 -14.23 27.22 0.31
CA SER A 455 -14.30 27.87 1.64
C SER A 455 -14.24 29.41 1.61
N GLY A 456 -14.29 30.02 0.43
CA GLY A 456 -14.20 31.48 0.22
C GLY A 456 -12.83 31.96 -0.24
N LYS A 457 -11.85 31.05 -0.31
CA LYS A 457 -10.58 31.19 -1.02
C LYS A 457 -10.37 29.88 -1.78
N THR A 458 -9.79 29.92 -2.96
CA THR A 458 -9.53 28.74 -3.82
C THR A 458 -8.23 28.04 -3.41
N LEU A 459 -7.98 26.85 -3.93
CA LEU A 459 -6.68 26.18 -3.78
C LEU A 459 -5.56 26.99 -4.47
N LEU A 460 -5.86 27.59 -5.63
CA LEU A 460 -4.89 28.40 -6.38
C LEU A 460 -4.45 29.64 -5.59
N GLU A 461 -5.40 30.33 -4.95
CA GLU A 461 -5.09 31.46 -4.06
C GLU A 461 -4.31 31.03 -2.80
N ARG A 462 -4.34 29.75 -2.43
CA ARG A 462 -3.51 29.16 -1.38
C ARG A 462 -2.15 28.66 -1.88
N GLY A 463 -1.87 28.76 -3.18
CA GLY A 463 -0.59 28.35 -3.77
C GLY A 463 -0.56 26.93 -4.32
N TYR A 464 -1.72 26.25 -4.41
CA TYR A 464 -1.83 24.90 -4.95
C TYR A 464 -2.56 24.94 -6.29
N ASP A 465 -1.99 24.36 -7.35
CA ASP A 465 -2.67 24.23 -8.65
C ASP A 465 -3.45 22.90 -8.72
N PRO A 466 -4.79 22.91 -8.59
CA PRO A 466 -5.58 21.69 -8.57
C PRO A 466 -5.96 21.20 -9.98
N SER A 467 -5.43 21.79 -11.06
CA SER A 467 -5.79 21.40 -12.44
C SER A 467 -5.58 19.91 -12.72
N CYS A 468 -4.63 19.28 -12.04
CA CYS A 468 -4.39 17.85 -12.15
C CYS A 468 -5.47 16.95 -11.50
N LEU A 469 -6.33 17.51 -10.63
CA LEU A 469 -7.51 16.89 -10.00
C LEU A 469 -8.85 17.42 -10.54
N GLU A 470 -8.84 18.19 -11.64
CA GLU A 470 -10.01 18.94 -12.09
C GLU A 470 -11.25 18.05 -12.28
N ASN A 471 -11.09 16.83 -12.80
CA ASN A 471 -12.22 15.93 -13.07
C ASN A 471 -12.81 15.41 -11.77
N GLY A 472 -11.97 14.94 -10.83
CA GLY A 472 -12.41 14.48 -9.51
C GLY A 472 -13.12 15.58 -8.73
N LEU A 473 -12.54 16.79 -8.68
CA LEU A 473 -13.14 17.95 -8.01
C LEU A 473 -14.47 18.36 -8.65
N LYS A 474 -14.55 18.36 -9.98
CA LYS A 474 -15.79 18.67 -10.71
C LYS A 474 -16.87 17.63 -10.42
N THR A 475 -16.55 16.35 -10.55
CA THR A 475 -17.49 15.25 -10.36
C THR A 475 -17.99 15.17 -8.90
N LEU A 476 -17.12 15.42 -7.92
CA LEU A 476 -17.55 15.58 -6.52
C LEU A 476 -18.48 16.79 -6.36
N GLY A 477 -18.11 17.92 -6.95
CA GLY A 477 -18.91 19.14 -6.92
C GLY A 477 -20.31 18.97 -7.50
N GLU A 478 -20.45 18.25 -8.62
CA GLU A 478 -21.73 17.94 -9.25
C GLU A 478 -22.59 17.01 -8.37
N GLN A 479 -21.98 16.06 -7.66
CA GLN A 479 -22.69 15.06 -6.85
C GLN A 479 -23.08 15.56 -5.46
N ALA A 480 -22.16 16.20 -4.75
CA ALA A 480 -22.30 16.54 -3.33
C ALA A 480 -21.81 17.96 -3.01
N GLY A 481 -21.38 18.75 -4.01
CA GLY A 481 -20.71 20.04 -3.77
C GLY A 481 -21.52 21.03 -2.94
N SER A 482 -22.85 21.03 -3.06
CA SER A 482 -23.73 21.89 -2.25
C SER A 482 -23.62 21.66 -0.74
N GLU A 483 -23.18 20.48 -0.31
CA GLU A 483 -22.94 20.14 1.10
C GLU A 483 -21.60 20.70 1.61
N PHE A 484 -20.60 20.78 0.73
CA PHE A 484 -19.22 21.20 1.03
C PHE A 484 -19.00 22.72 0.98
N HIS A 485 -19.93 23.48 0.40
CA HIS A 485 -19.75 24.93 0.23
C HIS A 485 -19.86 25.68 1.56
N LYS A 486 -19.05 26.74 1.71
CA LYS A 486 -19.22 27.68 2.82
C LYS A 486 -20.62 28.31 2.78
N GLY A 487 -21.32 28.27 3.91
CA GLY A 487 -22.69 28.78 4.02
C GLY A 487 -23.76 27.81 3.51
N SER A 488 -23.40 26.55 3.23
CA SER A 488 -24.38 25.47 3.07
C SER A 488 -25.33 25.43 4.27
N LYS A 489 -26.53 24.87 4.08
CA LYS A 489 -27.56 24.81 5.13
C LYS A 489 -27.64 23.39 5.67
N CYS A 490 -27.88 23.29 6.96
CA CYS A 490 -28.27 22.02 7.55
C CYS A 490 -29.54 21.51 6.86
N PHE A 491 -29.57 20.21 6.63
CA PHE A 491 -30.78 19.47 6.30
C PHE A 491 -31.10 18.50 7.42
N LYS A 492 -32.32 17.98 7.42
CA LYS A 492 -32.80 17.01 8.42
C LYS A 492 -31.85 15.82 8.52
N ARG A 493 -31.15 15.75 9.65
CA ARG A 493 -30.19 14.70 9.98
C ARG A 493 -30.88 13.37 10.21
N GLU A 494 -30.09 12.29 10.13
CA GLU A 494 -30.49 11.05 10.78
C GLU A 494 -30.53 11.27 12.29
N PRO A 495 -31.54 10.72 13.00
CA PRO A 495 -31.68 10.94 14.42
C PRO A 495 -30.47 10.39 15.18
N ASN A 496 -30.18 10.99 16.32
CA ASN A 496 -29.28 10.41 17.32
C ASN A 496 -29.72 8.97 17.62
N SER A 497 -28.75 8.10 17.87
CA SER A 497 -29.00 6.69 18.07
C SER A 497 -29.71 6.42 19.40
N LYS A 498 -30.19 5.19 19.59
CA LYS A 498 -31.01 4.86 20.76
C LYS A 498 -30.20 4.99 22.03
N ILE A 499 -30.85 5.40 23.11
CA ILE A 499 -30.19 5.50 24.40
C ILE A 499 -30.14 4.11 25.07
N VAL A 500 -28.98 3.77 25.64
CA VAL A 500 -28.74 2.59 26.46
C VAL A 500 -28.16 2.99 27.81
N PHE A 501 -28.35 2.14 28.81
CA PHE A 501 -27.85 2.33 30.17
C PHE A 501 -26.78 1.26 30.44
N PRO A 502 -25.47 1.63 30.41
CA PRO A 502 -24.39 0.66 30.58
C PRO A 502 -24.46 -0.14 31.88
N GLU A 503 -24.90 0.48 32.97
CA GLU A 503 -25.06 -0.16 34.27
C GLU A 503 -26.10 -1.30 34.23
N ASP A 504 -27.21 -1.11 33.51
CA ASP A 504 -28.23 -2.15 33.33
C ASP A 504 -27.70 -3.31 32.46
N GLU A 505 -26.85 -3.03 31.47
CA GLU A 505 -26.19 -4.08 30.68
C GLU A 505 -25.15 -4.85 31.50
N GLU A 506 -24.35 -4.17 32.32
CA GLU A 506 -23.36 -4.82 33.19
C GLU A 506 -24.04 -5.67 34.26
N VAL A 507 -25.13 -5.17 34.86
CA VAL A 507 -25.97 -5.93 35.81
C VAL A 507 -26.68 -7.10 35.12
N ALA A 508 -27.21 -6.93 33.91
CA ALA A 508 -27.83 -8.03 33.15
C ALA A 508 -26.81 -9.10 32.71
N THR A 509 -25.58 -8.69 32.40
CA THR A 509 -24.45 -9.59 32.10
C THR A 509 -24.03 -10.36 33.34
N ALA A 510 -23.86 -9.68 34.48
CA ALA A 510 -23.50 -10.30 35.76
C ALA A 510 -24.59 -11.24 36.30
N ALA A 511 -25.86 -10.94 36.05
CA ALA A 511 -27.00 -11.78 36.42
C ALA A 511 -27.21 -13.00 35.51
N GLY A 512 -26.40 -13.17 34.46
CA GLY A 512 -26.54 -14.27 33.48
C GLY A 512 -27.82 -14.19 32.64
N ASN A 513 -28.50 -13.04 32.63
CA ASN A 513 -29.82 -12.86 32.05
C ASN A 513 -29.80 -12.33 30.61
N MET A 514 -28.63 -12.01 30.07
CA MET A 514 -28.53 -11.70 28.65
C MET A 514 -28.68 -12.97 27.80
N ARG A 515 -29.86 -13.19 27.23
CA ARG A 515 -29.92 -13.66 25.84
C ARG A 515 -29.15 -12.63 25.06
N GLY A 516 -27.89 -12.94 24.71
CA GLY A 516 -26.95 -11.99 24.16
C GLY A 516 -27.67 -11.02 23.24
N ALA A 517 -27.68 -9.74 23.61
CA ALA A 517 -27.97 -8.70 22.64
C ALA A 517 -27.02 -9.04 21.50
N LYS A 518 -27.57 -9.60 20.42
CA LYS A 518 -26.83 -9.78 19.19
C LYS A 518 -26.46 -8.35 18.85
N ILE A 519 -25.21 -7.97 19.18
CA ILE A 519 -24.44 -7.04 18.41
C ILE A 519 -24.81 -7.41 16.98
N ASP A 520 -25.55 -6.52 16.32
CA ASP A 520 -26.12 -6.82 15.01
C ASP A 520 -25.00 -7.41 14.15
N ALA A 521 -25.28 -8.42 13.32
CA ALA A 521 -24.24 -9.02 12.49
C ALA A 521 -23.59 -7.98 11.55
N GLU A 522 -24.21 -6.80 11.41
CA GLU A 522 -23.68 -5.60 10.76
C GLU A 522 -22.54 -4.88 11.52
N LEU A 523 -22.30 -5.17 12.81
CA LEU A 523 -21.24 -4.58 13.65
C LEU A 523 -19.88 -5.31 13.59
N ASP A 524 -19.81 -6.41 12.84
CA ASP A 524 -18.63 -7.26 12.63
C ASP A 524 -17.77 -6.86 11.40
N GLY A 525 -17.98 -5.64 10.86
CA GLY A 525 -17.10 -5.10 9.82
C GLY A 525 -15.64 -5.07 10.25
N ASN A 526 -14.69 -5.28 9.33
CA ASN A 526 -13.27 -5.04 9.62
C ASN A 526 -13.06 -3.55 9.90
N PHE A 527 -12.53 -3.22 11.08
CA PHE A 527 -12.18 -1.86 11.48
C PHE A 527 -10.68 -1.67 11.28
N GLU A 528 -10.30 -1.00 10.20
CA GLU A 528 -8.96 -0.46 10.06
C GLU A 528 -9.02 0.98 10.59
N ILE A 529 -8.30 1.27 11.68
CA ILE A 529 -8.08 2.64 12.14
C ILE A 529 -7.13 3.28 11.15
N GLU A 530 -7.54 4.39 10.56
CA GLU A 530 -6.75 5.11 9.57
C GLU A 530 -5.78 6.02 10.33
N THR A 531 -4.48 5.70 10.25
CA THR A 531 -3.43 6.51 10.85
C THR A 531 -2.93 7.51 9.81
N PHE A 532 -3.02 8.79 10.13
CA PHE A 532 -2.47 9.88 9.33
C PHE A 532 -1.06 10.16 9.87
N LEU A 533 -0.04 9.88 9.06
CA LEU A 533 1.39 10.07 9.37
C LEU A 533 1.98 11.17 8.49
#